data_AF-N6YT87-F1
#
_entry.id   AF-N6YT87-F1
#
_cell.length_a   1.000
_cell.length_b   1.000
_cell.length_c   1.000
_cell.angle_alpha   90.00
_cell.angle_beta   90.00
_cell.angle_gamma   90.00
#
_symmetry.space_group_name_H-M   'P 1'
#
loop_
_entity.id
_entity.type
_entity.pdbx_description
1 polymer ?
#
loop_
_entity_poly.entity_id
_entity_poly.type
_entity_poly.pdbx_seq_one_letter_code
_entity_poly.pdbx_strand_id
1 'polypeptide(L)'
;MQTQLADFIRDTPEGREAEEILRKCVHCGFCTATCPTYQLLGDELDGPRGRIYLIKQVLEGAAPTAKTRLHLDRCLTCRSCESTCPSGVHYSRLLDIGRAVVAERVPRQGGEALVRRTLREFVPRPRLFGLAMGAGRAVRALLPKSLQDKVPTLRPAGAWPAPRHARRVIALAGCAQP
;
A
#
# COMPACT_ATOMS: atom_id res chain seq x y z
N MET A 1 -16.46 -5.06 -17.31
CA MET A 1 -16.55 -6.46 -16.83
C MET A 1 -17.84 -6.67 -16.03
N GLN A 2 -18.54 -7.81 -16.20
CA GLN A 2 -19.73 -8.13 -15.39
C GLN A 2 -19.31 -8.49 -13.96
N THR A 3 -19.99 -7.91 -12.97
CA THR A 3 -19.69 -8.09 -11.54
C THR A 3 -20.97 -8.45 -10.80
N GLN A 4 -20.92 -9.44 -9.91
CA GLN A 4 -22.05 -9.87 -9.08
C GLN A 4 -21.64 -9.83 -7.61
N LEU A 5 -21.66 -8.64 -7.00
CA LEU A 5 -21.24 -8.45 -5.61
C LEU A 5 -22.05 -9.34 -4.67
N ALA A 6 -21.39 -9.92 -3.67
CA ALA A 6 -22.06 -10.69 -2.63
C ALA A 6 -22.73 -9.78 -1.59
N ASP A 7 -23.68 -10.35 -0.85
CA ASP A 7 -24.61 -9.61 0.01
C ASP A 7 -23.90 -8.83 1.14
N PHE A 8 -22.74 -9.31 1.59
CA PHE A 8 -21.96 -8.64 2.63
C PHE A 8 -21.42 -7.26 2.23
N ILE A 9 -21.34 -6.94 0.93
CA ILE A 9 -20.77 -5.67 0.45
C ILE A 9 -21.66 -4.93 -0.56
N ARG A 10 -22.59 -5.62 -1.24
CA ARG A 10 -23.41 -5.06 -2.32
C ARG A 10 -24.03 -3.69 -2.01
N ASP A 11 -24.61 -3.53 -0.82
CA ASP A 11 -25.35 -2.31 -0.45
C ASP A 11 -24.50 -1.25 0.28
N THR A 12 -23.20 -1.48 0.40
CA THR A 12 -22.26 -0.54 1.05
C THR A 12 -21.74 0.51 0.06
N PRO A 13 -21.29 1.69 0.54
CA PRO A 13 -20.58 2.66 -0.30
C PRO A 13 -19.36 2.06 -1.00
N GLU A 14 -18.60 1.22 -0.31
CA GLU A 14 -17.40 0.55 -0.82
C GLU A 14 -17.75 -0.45 -1.92
N GLY A 15 -18.87 -1.18 -1.77
CA GLY A 15 -19.37 -2.09 -2.79
C GLY A 15 -19.71 -1.35 -4.09
N ARG A 16 -20.49 -0.27 -3.98
CA ARG A 16 -20.85 0.56 -5.15
C ARG A 16 -19.63 1.13 -5.86
N GLU A 17 -18.68 1.70 -5.11
CA GLU A 17 -17.42 2.21 -5.66
C GLU A 17 -16.61 1.10 -6.35
N ALA A 18 -16.49 -0.07 -5.73
CA ALA A 18 -15.79 -1.20 -6.31
C ALA A 18 -16.46 -1.68 -7.60
N GLU A 19 -17.80 -1.78 -7.65
CA GLU A 19 -18.52 -2.19 -8.85
C GLU A 19 -18.30 -1.22 -10.01
N GLU A 20 -18.39 0.09 -9.75
CA GLU A 20 -18.10 1.13 -10.76
C GLU A 20 -16.69 0.98 -11.33
N ILE A 21 -15.68 0.79 -10.47
CA ILE A 21 -14.29 0.61 -10.90
C ILE A 21 -14.13 -0.68 -11.70
N LEU A 22 -14.72 -1.79 -11.25
CA LEU A 22 -14.64 -3.10 -11.91
C LEU A 22 -15.30 -3.08 -13.30
N ARG A 23 -16.42 -2.36 -13.45
CA ARG A 23 -17.13 -2.23 -14.72
C ARG A 23 -16.29 -1.51 -15.78
N LYS A 24 -15.44 -0.54 -15.40
CA LYS A 24 -14.51 0.16 -16.31
C LYS A 24 -13.42 -0.75 -16.88
N CYS A 25 -13.02 -1.80 -16.17
CA CYS A 25 -11.95 -2.68 -16.65
C CYS A 25 -12.39 -3.49 -17.88
N VAL A 26 -11.62 -3.36 -18.97
CA VAL A 26 -11.78 -4.12 -20.24
C VAL A 26 -10.72 -5.21 -20.42
N HIS A 27 -9.90 -5.48 -19.40
CA HIS A 27 -8.92 -6.57 -19.39
C HIS A 27 -7.82 -6.48 -20.48
N CYS A 28 -7.50 -5.27 -20.95
CA CYS A 28 -6.53 -5.02 -22.04
C CYS A 28 -5.05 -5.28 -21.67
N GLY A 29 -4.68 -5.24 -20.38
CA GLY A 29 -3.31 -5.56 -19.92
C GLY A 29 -2.27 -4.42 -20.00
N PHE A 30 -2.63 -3.22 -20.45
CA PHE A 30 -1.70 -2.07 -20.46
C PHE A 30 -1.09 -1.76 -19.08
N CYS A 31 -1.89 -1.90 -18.03
CA CYS A 31 -1.44 -1.70 -16.65
C CYS A 31 -0.34 -2.69 -16.23
N THR A 32 -0.31 -3.89 -16.82
CA THR A 32 0.69 -4.93 -16.51
C THR A 32 2.07 -4.58 -17.05
N ALA A 33 2.15 -3.92 -18.21
CA ALA A 33 3.41 -3.47 -18.81
C ALA A 33 4.16 -2.44 -17.95
N THR A 34 3.44 -1.63 -17.16
CA THR A 34 4.03 -0.59 -16.30
C THR A 34 4.15 -1.01 -14.82
N CYS A 35 3.60 -2.16 -14.43
CA CYS A 35 3.61 -2.58 -13.04
C CYS A 35 4.97 -3.16 -12.63
N PRO A 36 5.72 -2.51 -11.71
CA PRO A 36 7.06 -2.97 -11.35
C PRO A 36 7.07 -4.35 -10.69
N THR A 37 6.02 -4.71 -9.93
CA THR A 37 5.96 -6.03 -9.28
C THR A 37 5.75 -7.15 -10.29
N TYR A 38 4.96 -6.91 -11.34
CA TYR A 38 4.80 -7.87 -12.43
C TYR A 38 6.08 -7.97 -13.26
N GLN A 39 6.67 -6.84 -13.63
CA GLN A 39 7.91 -6.83 -14.43
C GLN A 39 9.05 -7.58 -13.74
N LEU A 40 9.12 -7.52 -12.41
CA LEU A 40 10.13 -8.23 -11.63
C LEU A 40 9.81 -9.72 -11.41
N LEU A 41 8.55 -10.05 -11.11
CA LEU A 41 8.18 -11.41 -10.68
C LEU A 41 7.65 -12.29 -11.81
N GLY A 42 7.13 -11.71 -12.90
CA GLY A 42 6.48 -12.41 -14.00
C GLY A 42 5.15 -13.09 -13.64
N ASP A 43 4.69 -12.96 -12.39
CA ASP A 43 3.43 -13.53 -11.91
C ASP A 43 2.26 -12.58 -12.18
N GLU A 44 1.30 -13.03 -12.99
CA GLU A 44 0.09 -12.26 -13.33
C GLU A 44 -0.72 -11.89 -12.08
N LEU A 45 -0.72 -12.72 -11.03
CA LEU A 45 -1.39 -12.41 -9.77
C LEU A 45 -0.73 -11.25 -9.01
N ASP A 46 0.54 -10.95 -9.32
CA ASP A 46 1.26 -9.77 -8.85
C ASP A 46 1.20 -8.58 -9.84
N GLY A 47 0.46 -8.73 -10.93
CA GLY A 47 0.06 -7.64 -11.82
C GLY A 47 -1.23 -6.94 -11.38
N PRO A 48 -1.46 -5.69 -11.79
CA PRO A 48 -2.68 -4.96 -11.48
C PRO A 48 -3.91 -5.66 -12.06
N ARG A 49 -3.81 -6.26 -13.25
CA ARG A 49 -4.89 -7.00 -13.89
C ARG A 49 -5.27 -8.27 -13.11
N GLY A 50 -4.30 -9.13 -12.77
CA GLY A 50 -4.56 -10.30 -11.92
C GLY A 50 -5.11 -9.92 -10.54
N ARG A 51 -4.59 -8.84 -9.91
CA ARG A 51 -5.12 -8.34 -8.64
C ARG A 51 -6.56 -7.82 -8.75
N ILE A 52 -6.93 -7.13 -9.83
CA ILE A 52 -8.32 -6.73 -10.09
C ILE A 52 -9.23 -7.95 -10.09
N TYR A 53 -8.79 -9.05 -10.72
CA TYR A 53 -9.57 -10.28 -10.76
C TYR A 53 -9.67 -10.97 -9.39
N LEU A 54 -8.56 -11.04 -8.64
CA LEU A 54 -8.57 -11.55 -7.26
C LEU A 54 -9.53 -10.76 -6.37
N ILE A 55 -9.53 -9.43 -6.47
CA ILE A 55 -10.44 -8.57 -5.71
C ILE A 55 -11.87 -8.84 -6.13
N LYS A 56 -12.17 -8.86 -7.43
CA LYS A 56 -13.50 -9.21 -7.95
C LYS A 56 -14.00 -10.50 -7.33
N GLN A 57 -13.24 -11.59 -7.42
CA GLN A 57 -13.65 -12.89 -6.88
C GLN A 57 -14.00 -12.81 -5.40
N VAL A 58 -13.18 -12.13 -4.59
CA VAL A 58 -13.44 -11.95 -3.16
C VAL A 58 -14.73 -11.15 -2.91
N LEU A 59 -14.96 -10.09 -3.69
CA LEU A 59 -16.15 -9.25 -3.59
C LEU A 59 -17.43 -9.97 -4.07
N GLU A 60 -17.29 -10.95 -4.95
CA GLU A 60 -18.37 -11.84 -5.41
C GLU A 60 -18.59 -13.05 -4.48
N GLY A 61 -17.86 -13.14 -3.37
CA GLY A 61 -18.09 -14.15 -2.33
C GLY A 61 -17.06 -15.28 -2.27
N ALA A 62 -16.04 -15.29 -3.14
CA ALA A 62 -14.96 -16.26 -3.03
C ALA A 62 -14.18 -16.07 -1.72
N ALA A 63 -13.83 -17.18 -1.05
CA ALA A 63 -13.07 -17.13 0.18
C ALA A 63 -11.61 -16.70 -0.09
N PRO A 64 -11.14 -15.57 0.45
CA PRO A 64 -9.73 -15.18 0.32
C PRO A 64 -8.82 -16.12 1.13
N THR A 65 -7.58 -16.25 0.67
CA THR A 65 -6.55 -17.05 1.34
C THR A 65 -5.35 -16.19 1.74
N ALA A 66 -4.40 -16.79 2.47
CA ALA A 66 -3.10 -16.15 2.72
C ALA A 66 -2.35 -15.80 1.43
N LYS A 67 -2.54 -16.56 0.33
CA LYS A 67 -2.00 -16.23 -0.99
C LYS A 67 -2.67 -15.01 -1.60
N THR A 68 -4.00 -14.93 -1.52
CA THR A 68 -4.77 -13.74 -1.96
C THR A 68 -4.23 -12.49 -1.26
N ARG A 69 -4.07 -12.56 0.07
CA ARG A 69 -3.48 -11.48 0.87
C ARG A 69 -2.07 -11.12 0.41
N LEU A 70 -1.20 -12.12 0.22
CA LEU A 70 0.19 -11.91 -0.23
C LEU A 70 0.25 -11.14 -1.56
N HIS A 71 -0.51 -11.55 -2.57
CA HIS A 71 -0.52 -10.88 -3.87
C HIS A 71 -1.01 -9.42 -3.75
N LEU A 72 -2.04 -9.16 -2.94
CA LEU A 72 -2.48 -7.77 -2.70
C LEU A 72 -1.45 -6.96 -1.92
N ASP A 73 -0.78 -7.55 -0.91
CA ASP A 73 0.23 -6.89 -0.08
C ASP A 73 1.50 -6.54 -0.87
N ARG A 74 1.85 -7.31 -1.89
CA ARG A 74 3.00 -7.01 -2.78
C ARG A 74 2.82 -5.74 -3.61
N CYS A 75 1.61 -5.22 -3.74
CA CYS A 75 1.40 -3.96 -4.45
C CYS A 75 2.05 -2.77 -3.72
N LEU A 76 2.97 -2.09 -4.42
CA LEU A 76 3.69 -0.92 -3.91
C LEU A 76 2.81 0.34 -3.77
N THR A 77 1.57 0.31 -4.27
CA THR A 77 0.66 1.48 -4.27
C THR A 77 1.25 2.69 -5.02
N CYS A 78 2.08 2.44 -6.05
CA CYS A 78 2.76 3.49 -6.83
C CYS A 78 1.85 4.17 -7.89
N ARG A 79 0.68 3.59 -8.19
CA ARG A 79 -0.35 4.12 -9.10
C ARG A 79 0.04 4.26 -10.57
N SER A 80 1.20 3.74 -11.00
CA SER A 80 1.60 3.73 -12.43
C SER A 80 0.57 3.05 -13.34
N CYS A 81 -0.12 2.03 -12.82
CA CYS A 81 -1.19 1.34 -13.52
C CYS A 81 -2.41 2.24 -13.83
N GLU A 82 -2.67 3.28 -13.04
CA GLU A 82 -3.79 4.20 -13.26
C GLU A 82 -3.49 5.17 -14.39
N SER A 83 -2.30 5.79 -14.39
CA SER A 83 -1.90 6.76 -15.42
C SER A 83 -1.84 6.16 -16.82
N THR A 84 -1.52 4.87 -16.92
CA THR A 84 -1.46 4.13 -18.20
C THR A 84 -2.82 3.55 -18.61
N CYS A 85 -3.82 3.47 -17.73
CA CYS A 85 -5.07 2.80 -18.04
C CYS A 85 -5.92 3.61 -19.01
N PRO A 86 -6.18 3.13 -20.25
CA PRO A 86 -7.03 3.85 -21.20
C PRO A 86 -8.50 3.92 -20.74
N SER A 87 -8.92 2.99 -19.88
CA SER A 87 -10.28 2.90 -19.36
C SER A 87 -10.50 3.68 -18.05
N GLY A 88 -9.46 4.34 -17.52
CA GLY A 88 -9.57 5.15 -16.29
C GLY A 88 -9.95 4.34 -15.05
N VAL A 89 -9.39 3.13 -14.89
CA VAL A 89 -9.61 2.30 -13.70
C VAL A 89 -8.87 2.91 -12.50
N HIS A 90 -9.61 3.31 -11.46
CA HIS A 90 -9.05 3.76 -10.18
C HIS A 90 -8.58 2.58 -9.33
N TYR A 91 -7.51 1.94 -9.78
CA TYR A 91 -6.97 0.72 -9.19
C TYR A 91 -6.63 0.85 -7.69
N SER A 92 -6.10 1.99 -7.26
CA SER A 92 -5.73 2.24 -5.84
C SER A 92 -6.93 2.12 -4.91
N ARG A 93 -8.08 2.71 -5.28
CA ARG A 93 -9.32 2.62 -4.52
C ARG A 93 -9.84 1.19 -4.44
N LEU A 94 -9.86 0.48 -5.57
CA LEU A 94 -10.24 -0.93 -5.60
C LEU A 94 -9.31 -1.80 -4.74
N LEU A 95 -8.01 -1.52 -4.76
CA LEU A 95 -7.02 -2.21 -3.92
C LEU A 95 -7.25 -1.97 -2.43
N ASP A 96 -7.57 -0.74 -2.02
CA ASP A 96 -7.85 -0.41 -0.62
C ASP A 96 -9.09 -1.18 -0.11
N ILE A 97 -10.17 -1.16 -0.89
CA ILE A 97 -11.40 -1.92 -0.59
C ILE A 97 -11.07 -3.42 -0.49
N GLY A 98 -10.37 -3.96 -1.49
CA GLY A 98 -9.97 -5.37 -1.50
C GLY A 98 -9.09 -5.75 -0.31
N ARG A 99 -8.12 -4.91 0.06
CA ARG A 99 -7.25 -5.15 1.23
C ARG A 99 -8.02 -5.10 2.54
N ALA A 100 -9.00 -4.22 2.69
CA ALA A 100 -9.85 -4.15 3.88
C ALA A 100 -10.63 -5.46 4.06
N VAL A 101 -11.37 -5.87 3.02
CA VAL A 101 -12.16 -7.13 3.04
C VAL A 101 -11.28 -8.36 3.28
N VAL A 102 -10.12 -8.43 2.62
CA VAL A 102 -9.20 -9.56 2.81
C VAL A 102 -8.56 -9.56 4.19
N ALA A 103 -8.27 -8.39 4.78
CA ALA A 103 -7.69 -8.30 6.11
C ALA A 103 -8.64 -8.75 7.23
N GLU A 104 -9.95 -8.54 7.06
CA GLU A 104 -10.99 -9.01 7.99
C GLU A 104 -11.14 -10.53 7.96
N ARG A 105 -11.11 -11.13 6.76
CA ARG A 105 -11.32 -12.57 6.56
C ARG A 105 -10.07 -13.40 6.74
N VAL A 106 -8.91 -12.84 6.42
CA VAL A 106 -7.59 -13.48 6.52
C VAL A 106 -6.69 -12.61 7.39
N PRO A 107 -6.96 -12.54 8.70
CA PRO A 107 -6.15 -11.74 9.60
C PRO A 107 -4.72 -12.27 9.65
N ARG A 108 -3.77 -11.36 9.86
CA ARG A 108 -2.39 -11.73 10.17
C ARG A 108 -2.34 -12.40 11.52
N GLN A 109 -1.43 -13.36 11.69
CA GLN A 109 -1.28 -14.11 12.94
C GLN A 109 0.14 -13.97 13.49
N GLY A 110 0.29 -14.18 14.80
CA GLY A 110 1.57 -14.22 15.50
C GLY A 110 2.39 -12.93 15.35
N GLY A 111 3.69 -13.10 15.06
CA GLY A 111 4.64 -12.00 14.96
C GLY A 111 4.31 -10.97 13.87
N GLU A 112 3.71 -11.39 12.75
CA GLU A 112 3.34 -10.47 11.67
C GLU A 112 2.25 -9.49 12.11
N ALA A 113 1.28 -9.98 12.88
CA ALA A 113 0.21 -9.15 13.44
C ALA A 113 0.76 -8.15 14.46
N LEU A 114 1.65 -8.60 15.35
CA LEU A 114 2.32 -7.76 16.32
C LEU A 114 3.15 -6.67 15.65
N VAL A 115 4.00 -7.03 14.69
CA VAL A 115 4.83 -6.06 13.95
C VAL A 115 3.96 -5.02 13.26
N ARG A 116 2.90 -5.43 12.55
CA ARG A 116 2.00 -4.48 11.87
C ARG A 116 1.29 -3.56 12.86
N ARG A 117 0.79 -4.09 13.99
CA ARG A 117 0.15 -3.30 15.03
C ARG A 117 1.13 -2.30 15.63
N THR A 118 2.33 -2.73 16.00
CA THR A 118 3.38 -1.87 16.55
C THR A 118 3.74 -0.78 15.55
N LEU A 119 3.98 -1.09 14.28
CA LEU A 119 4.29 -0.07 13.27
C LEU A 119 3.16 0.95 13.09
N ARG A 120 1.90 0.49 13.00
CA ARG A 120 0.73 1.35 12.83
C ARG A 120 0.50 2.29 14.02
N GLU A 121 0.76 1.82 15.23
CA GLU A 121 0.54 2.60 16.45
C GLU A 121 1.75 3.47 16.81
N PHE A 122 2.96 3.01 16.52
CA PHE A 122 4.20 3.65 16.98
C PHE A 122 4.74 4.68 15.99
N VAL A 123 4.83 4.33 14.70
CA VAL A 123 5.46 5.20 13.68
C VAL A 123 4.75 6.55 13.54
N PRO A 124 3.40 6.64 13.55
CA PRO A 124 2.71 7.93 13.46
C PRO A 124 2.80 8.80 14.73
N ARG A 125 3.44 8.33 15.81
CA ARG A 125 3.63 9.08 17.07
C ARG A 125 5.05 9.69 17.08
N PRO A 126 5.28 10.89 16.51
CA PRO A 126 6.61 11.39 16.18
C PRO A 126 7.52 11.53 17.41
N ARG A 127 6.98 11.91 18.56
CA ARG A 127 7.76 12.03 19.81
C ARG A 127 8.31 10.68 20.27
N LEU A 128 7.45 9.66 20.32
CA LEU A 128 7.84 8.32 20.75
C LEU A 128 8.80 7.67 19.75
N PHE A 129 8.47 7.78 18.46
CA PHE A 129 9.33 7.28 17.40
C PHE A 129 10.70 7.97 17.41
N GLY A 130 10.74 9.30 17.53
CA GLY A 130 11.98 10.06 17.60
C GLY A 130 12.86 9.70 18.79
N LEU A 131 12.27 9.53 19.99
CA LEU A 131 13.01 9.07 21.17
C LEU A 131 13.60 7.68 20.97
N ALA A 132 12.84 6.73 20.43
CA ALA A 132 13.35 5.38 20.16
C ALA A 132 14.45 5.39 19.08
N MET A 133 14.31 6.21 18.05
CA MET A 133 15.36 6.37 17.05
C MET A 133 16.62 7.03 17.63
N GLY A 134 16.47 8.00 18.54
CA GLY A 134 17.58 8.60 19.28
C GLY A 134 18.32 7.59 20.17
N ALA A 135 17.58 6.81 20.95
CA ALA A 135 18.14 5.71 21.75
C ALA A 135 18.83 4.67 20.86
N GLY A 136 18.18 4.26 19.76
CA GLY A 136 18.75 3.33 18.79
C GLY A 136 20.04 3.83 18.14
N ARG A 137 20.18 5.14 17.92
CA ARG A 137 21.43 5.77 17.45
C ARG A 137 22.53 5.70 18.51
N ALA A 138 22.21 5.94 19.77
CA ALA A 138 23.16 5.89 20.88
C ALA A 138 23.74 4.48 21.09
N VAL A 139 22.92 3.43 20.94
CA VAL A 139 23.35 2.02 21.10
C VAL A 139 23.60 1.31 19.77
N ARG A 140 23.75 2.03 18.66
CA ARG A 140 23.78 1.47 17.30
C ARG A 140 24.84 0.39 17.09
N ALA A 141 25.99 0.49 17.76
CA ALA A 141 27.08 -0.48 17.68
C ALA A 141 26.74 -1.83 18.35
N LEU A 142 25.78 -1.83 19.28
CA LEU A 142 25.34 -3.01 20.03
C LEU A 142 24.11 -3.68 19.40
N LEU A 143 23.50 -3.07 18.39
CA LEU A 143 22.31 -3.60 17.73
C LEU A 143 22.66 -4.74 16.76
N PRO A 144 21.78 -5.75 16.61
CA PRO A 144 21.90 -6.72 15.53
C PRO A 144 21.78 -6.02 14.17
N LYS A 145 22.47 -6.56 13.16
CA LYS A 145 22.59 -5.96 11.82
C LYS A 145 21.24 -5.56 11.21
N SER A 146 20.22 -6.40 11.37
CA SER A 146 18.85 -6.16 10.88
C SER A 146 18.16 -4.92 11.47
N LEU A 147 18.53 -4.49 12.68
CA LEU A 147 18.05 -3.25 13.30
C LEU A 147 19.03 -2.10 13.06
N GLN A 148 20.33 -2.38 13.08
CA GLN A 148 21.38 -1.39 12.80
C GLN A 148 21.19 -0.75 11.41
N ASP A 149 20.80 -1.53 10.41
CA ASP A 149 20.50 -1.08 9.04
C ASP A 149 19.26 -0.18 8.96
N LYS A 150 18.34 -0.29 9.93
CA LYS A 150 17.11 0.51 10.02
C LYS A 150 17.28 1.79 10.84
N VAL A 151 18.39 1.94 11.57
CA VAL A 151 18.71 3.13 12.35
C VAL A 151 19.65 4.02 11.52
N PRO A 152 19.16 5.12 10.91
CA PRO A 152 19.98 6.00 10.10
C PRO A 152 20.86 6.87 10.98
N THR A 153 22.05 7.19 10.48
CA THR A 153 22.87 8.26 11.04
C THR A 153 22.18 9.60 10.84
N LEU A 154 22.31 10.49 11.83
CA LEU A 154 21.85 11.86 11.69
C LEU A 154 22.61 12.53 10.54
N ARG A 155 21.86 13.05 9.57
CA ARG A 155 22.40 13.89 8.50
C ARG A 155 21.79 15.29 8.66
N PRO A 156 22.60 16.36 8.62
CA PRO A 156 22.05 17.71 8.65
C PRO A 156 21.15 17.92 7.43
N ALA A 157 19.99 18.55 7.63
CA ALA A 157 18.99 18.77 6.58
C ALA A 157 19.47 19.69 5.43
N GLY A 158 20.65 20.29 5.56
CA GLY A 158 21.16 21.30 4.64
C GLY A 158 20.44 22.64 4.80
N ALA A 159 20.84 23.61 3.99
CA ALA A 159 20.16 24.90 3.93
C ALA A 159 18.92 24.81 3.04
N TRP A 160 17.81 25.40 3.49
CA TRP A 160 16.65 25.59 2.63
C TRP A 160 16.99 26.57 1.50
N PRO A 161 16.50 26.32 0.26
CA PRO A 161 16.75 27.23 -0.85
C PRO A 161 16.13 28.61 -0.55
N ALA A 162 16.89 29.67 -0.83
CA ALA A 162 16.39 31.04 -0.70
C ALA A 162 15.19 31.26 -1.66
N PRO A 163 14.17 32.03 -1.25
CA PRO A 163 13.02 32.31 -2.09
C PRO A 163 13.45 33.07 -3.35
N ARG A 164 13.16 32.49 -4.53
CA ARG A 164 13.47 33.09 -5.85
C ARG A 164 12.27 33.75 -6.52
N HIS A 165 11.06 33.46 -6.06
CA HIS A 165 9.81 33.95 -6.64
C HIS A 165 8.75 34.18 -5.55
N ALA A 166 7.72 34.97 -5.87
CA ALA A 166 6.57 35.21 -4.98
C ALA A 166 5.69 33.97 -4.76
N ARG A 167 5.79 32.96 -5.63
CA ARG A 167 5.08 31.69 -5.49
C ARG A 167 5.63 30.91 -4.29
N ARG A 168 4.74 30.44 -3.42
CA ARG A 168 5.10 29.65 -2.24
C ARG A 168 4.73 28.18 -2.48
N VAL A 169 5.65 27.29 -2.13
CA VAL A 169 5.39 25.85 -2.05
C VAL A 169 5.34 25.49 -0.57
N ILE A 170 4.29 24.79 -0.15
CA ILE A 170 4.21 24.21 1.18
C ILE A 170 4.91 22.85 1.13
N ALA A 171 6.03 22.73 1.82
CA ALA A 171 6.68 21.45 2.07
C ALA A 171 6.19 20.93 3.42
N LEU A 172 5.46 19.81 3.41
CA LEU A 172 5.10 19.12 4.64
C LEU A 172 6.37 18.45 5.21
N ALA A 173 6.95 19.08 6.23
CA ALA A 173 8.08 18.50 6.94
C ALA A 173 7.60 17.29 7.77
N GLY A 174 7.90 16.09 7.26
CA GLY A 174 8.00 14.83 8.02
C GLY A 174 6.73 14.27 8.66
N CYS A 175 6.19 13.17 8.12
CA CYS A 175 5.20 12.35 8.86
C CYS A 175 5.85 11.44 9.93
N ALA A 176 7.15 11.13 9.81
CA ALA A 176 7.90 10.29 10.76
C ALA A 176 9.43 10.56 10.74
N GLN A 177 9.83 11.76 10.32
CA GLN A 177 11.25 12.12 10.20
C GLN A 177 11.68 12.75 11.54
N PRO A 178 12.50 12.08 12.37
CA PRO A 178 12.98 12.63 13.63
C PRO A 178 14.11 13.64 13.44
#